data_AF-A0A9D8FW96-F1
#
_entry.id   AF-A0A9D8FW96-F1
#
_cell.length_a   1.000
_cell.length_b   1.000
_cell.length_c   1.000
_cell.angle_alpha   90.00
_cell.angle_beta   90.00
_cell.angle_gamma   90.00
#
_symmetry.space_group_name_H-M   'P 1'
#
loop_
_entity.id
_entity.type
_entity.pdbx_description
1 polymer ?
#
loop_
_entity_poly.entity_id
_entity_poly.type
_entity_poly.pdbx_seq_one_letter_code
_entity_poly.pdbx_strand_id
1 'polypeptide(L)'
;MDAQVLGAELSTIVLGLEGVCLVYLFGSQIEGNLGPMSDYDLAVLVDRATDGREIQSRLAHELSCVLQTERIDVVLLNRASIELAYAIIAQGEVLYEQDIATRVEYEATVLSRYGDFLPVLRTQRDEMLRGDTHDRRVRRYRAALGRTERTLGQIAAAQRQGSE
;
A
#
# COMPACT_ATOMS: atom_id res chain seq x y z
N MET A 1 18.72 -4.74 3.76
CA MET A 1 18.17 -5.92 4.45
C MET A 1 17.12 -6.51 3.53
N ASP A 2 17.13 -7.82 3.28
CA ASP A 2 16.18 -8.44 2.34
C ASP A 2 14.76 -8.47 2.94
N ALA A 3 13.72 -8.35 2.10
CA ALA A 3 12.31 -8.35 2.51
C ALA A 3 11.93 -9.58 3.36
N GLN A 4 12.58 -10.73 3.12
CA GLN A 4 12.40 -11.95 3.91
C GLN A 4 12.90 -11.84 5.35
N VAL A 5 14.00 -11.11 5.59
CA VAL A 5 14.50 -10.86 6.95
C VAL A 5 13.57 -9.88 7.67
N LEU A 6 13.07 -8.87 6.95
CA LEU A 6 12.08 -7.93 7.50
C LEU A 6 10.79 -8.65 7.90
N GLY A 7 10.30 -9.59 7.08
CA GLY A 7 9.09 -10.36 7.39
C GLY A 7 9.21 -11.21 8.66
N ALA A 8 10.39 -11.78 8.93
CA ALA A 8 10.64 -12.59 10.13
C ALA A 8 10.63 -11.75 11.42
N GLU A 9 11.33 -10.61 11.42
CA GLU A 9 11.33 -9.67 12.54
C GLU A 9 9.92 -9.10 12.78
N LEU A 10 9.24 -8.74 11.70
CA LEU A 10 7.89 -8.19 11.75
C LEU A 10 6.89 -9.20 12.31
N SER A 11 6.99 -10.47 11.94
CA SER A 11 6.15 -11.52 12.50
C SER A 11 6.28 -11.61 14.02
N THR A 12 7.50 -11.46 14.55
CA THR A 12 7.76 -11.47 16.00
C THR A 12 7.12 -10.26 16.69
N ILE A 13 7.25 -9.07 16.11
CA ILE A 13 6.66 -7.83 16.65
C ILE A 13 5.14 -7.91 16.64
N VAL A 14 4.55 -8.36 15.53
CA VAL A 14 3.09 -8.42 15.34
C VAL A 14 2.44 -9.41 16.31
N LEU A 15 3.11 -10.49 16.71
CA LEU A 15 2.62 -11.39 17.76
C LEU A 15 2.43 -10.71 19.13
N GLY A 16 3.16 -9.61 19.40
CA GLY A 16 3.00 -8.79 20.61
C GLY A 16 1.99 -7.64 20.47
N LEU A 17 1.36 -7.51 19.30
CA LEU A 17 0.42 -6.44 18.96
C LEU A 17 -0.94 -7.03 18.59
N GLU A 18 -1.83 -7.15 19.58
CA GLU A 18 -3.19 -7.64 19.34
C GLU A 18 -3.97 -6.72 18.39
N GLY A 19 -4.71 -7.33 17.47
CA GLY A 19 -5.58 -6.63 16.52
C GLY A 19 -4.91 -6.14 15.24
N VAL A 20 -3.65 -6.52 14.96
CA VAL A 20 -3.07 -6.36 13.61
C VAL A 20 -3.64 -7.42 12.68
N CYS A 21 -4.20 -6.99 11.55
CA CYS A 21 -4.81 -7.88 10.56
C CYS A 21 -3.92 -8.08 9.33
N LEU A 22 -3.32 -7.01 8.80
CA LEU A 22 -2.46 -7.04 7.61
C LEU A 22 -1.31 -6.07 7.78
N VAL A 23 -0.14 -6.43 7.24
CA VAL A 23 0.97 -5.50 7.05
C VAL A 23 1.52 -5.63 5.64
N TYR A 24 1.61 -4.49 4.95
CA TYR A 24 2.24 -4.36 3.65
C TYR A 24 3.55 -3.58 3.78
N LEU A 25 4.58 -4.02 3.08
CA LEU A 25 5.66 -3.15 2.63
C LEU A 25 5.18 -2.46 1.36
N PHE A 26 5.47 -1.16 1.21
CA PHE A 26 5.21 -0.45 -0.04
C PHE A 26 6.29 0.60 -0.31
N GLY A 27 6.07 1.44 -1.33
CA GLY A 27 6.97 2.54 -1.63
C GLY A 27 8.25 2.11 -2.34
N SER A 28 9.32 2.91 -2.14
CA SER A 28 10.55 2.82 -2.94
C SER A 28 11.33 1.51 -2.77
N GLN A 29 11.00 0.70 -1.75
CA GLN A 29 11.71 -0.54 -1.45
C GLN A 29 11.33 -1.72 -2.35
N ILE A 30 10.19 -1.67 -3.04
CA ILE A 30 9.71 -2.79 -3.86
C ILE A 30 10.47 -2.93 -5.19
N GLU A 31 11.16 -1.87 -5.63
CA GLU A 31 11.91 -1.88 -6.89
C GLU A 31 13.36 -2.40 -6.78
N GLY A 32 13.75 -3.04 -5.66
CA GLY A 32 15.01 -3.77 -5.53
C GLY A 32 16.28 -2.90 -5.42
N ASN A 33 16.14 -1.58 -5.31
CA ASN A 33 17.25 -0.67 -5.01
C ASN A 33 17.44 -0.54 -3.50
N LEU A 34 17.97 -1.60 -2.89
CA LEU A 34 18.45 -1.60 -1.51
C LEU A 34 19.71 -0.72 -1.39
N GLY A 35 19.51 0.60 -1.37
CA GLY A 35 20.50 1.52 -0.82
C GLY A 35 20.44 1.50 0.71
N PRO A 36 21.56 1.61 1.43
CA PRO A 36 21.61 1.62 2.90
C PRO A 36 20.94 2.85 3.57
N MET A 37 20.16 3.63 2.82
CA MET A 37 19.51 4.87 3.24
C MET A 37 18.00 4.91 2.94
N SER A 38 17.40 3.83 2.44
CA SER A 38 15.98 3.83 2.05
C SER A 38 15.06 3.86 3.27
N ASP A 39 14.04 4.72 3.22
CA ASP A 39 12.98 4.80 4.24
C ASP A 39 12.09 3.55 4.14
N TYR A 40 11.67 2.98 5.29
CA TYR A 40 10.76 1.82 5.32
C TYR A 40 9.32 2.33 5.37
N ASP A 41 8.61 2.20 4.24
CA ASP A 41 7.19 2.55 4.14
C ASP A 41 6.34 1.30 4.35
N LEU A 42 5.61 1.26 5.47
CA LEU A 42 4.78 0.13 5.89
C LEU A 42 3.34 0.55 6.04
N ALA A 43 2.40 -0.31 5.66
CA ALA A 43 0.98 -0.05 5.85
C ALA A 43 0.38 -1.14 6.72
N VAL A 44 -0.37 -0.75 7.75
CA VAL A 44 -1.01 -1.68 8.68
C VAL A 44 -2.52 -1.55 8.63
N LEU A 45 -3.22 -2.68 8.49
CA LEU A 45 -4.64 -2.80 8.74
C LEU A 45 -4.82 -3.38 10.15
N VAL A 46 -5.69 -2.75 10.94
CA VAL A 46 -6.04 -3.24 12.27
C VAL A 46 -7.53 -3.52 12.39
N ASP A 47 -7.91 -4.34 13.37
CA ASP A 47 -9.29 -4.52 13.78
C ASP A 47 -9.90 -3.17 14.20
N ARG A 48 -11.19 -2.99 13.90
CA ARG A 48 -11.94 -1.77 14.22
C ARG A 48 -12.09 -1.53 15.72
N ALA A 49 -12.04 -2.58 16.53
CA ALA A 49 -12.11 -2.51 17.99
C ALA A 49 -10.78 -2.05 18.61
N THR A 50 -9.68 -2.08 17.87
CA THR A 50 -8.35 -1.70 18.35
C THR A 50 -8.05 -0.23 18.08
N ASP A 51 -7.28 0.42 18.96
CA ASP A 51 -6.76 1.75 18.68
C ASP A 51 -5.64 1.68 17.62
N GLY A 52 -6.02 1.92 16.37
CA GLY A 52 -5.07 1.92 15.26
C GLY A 52 -3.96 2.96 15.38
N ARG A 53 -4.12 4.06 16.11
CA ARG A 53 -3.01 5.02 16.34
C ARG A 53 -1.99 4.45 17.30
N GLU A 54 -2.45 3.75 18.33
CA GLU A 54 -1.56 3.07 19.28
C GLU A 54 -0.74 2.01 18.54
N ILE A 55 -1.39 1.15 17.77
CA ILE A 55 -0.71 0.11 16.98
C ILE A 55 0.27 0.73 15.98
N GLN A 56 -0.14 1.76 15.25
CA GLN A 56 0.72 2.49 14.31
C GLN A 56 2.00 2.99 15.03
N SER A 57 1.86 3.65 16.18
CA SER A 57 2.98 4.20 16.94
C SER A 57 3.88 3.10 17.52
N ARG A 58 3.29 2.03 18.06
CA ARG A 58 4.05 0.91 18.64
C ARG A 58 4.81 0.15 17.56
N LEU A 59 4.18 -0.15 16.43
CA LEU A 59 4.82 -0.83 15.31
C LEU A 59 6.00 -0.01 14.77
N ALA A 60 5.83 1.31 14.60
CA ALA A 60 6.91 2.19 14.17
C ALA A 60 8.09 2.19 15.17
N HIS A 61 7.80 2.22 16.47
CA HIS A 61 8.80 2.21 17.52
C HIS A 61 9.59 0.89 17.57
N GLU A 62 8.89 -0.24 17.61
CA GLU A 62 9.50 -1.57 17.69
C GLU A 62 10.40 -1.84 16.47
N LEU A 63 9.90 -1.53 15.27
CA LEU A 63 10.70 -1.65 14.06
C LEU A 63 11.91 -0.70 14.07
N SER A 64 11.79 0.48 14.66
CA SER A 64 12.91 1.43 14.76
C SER A 64 14.03 0.85 15.63
N CYS A 65 13.66 0.20 16.73
CA CYS A 65 14.60 -0.49 17.60
C CYS A 65 15.28 -1.68 16.91
N VAL A 66 14.52 -2.53 16.20
CA VAL A 66 15.07 -3.72 15.52
C VAL A 66 15.95 -3.34 14.33
N LEU A 67 15.47 -2.41 13.50
CA LEU A 67 16.16 -1.99 12.28
C LEU A 67 17.26 -0.93 12.52
N GLN A 68 17.37 -0.45 13.77
CA GLN A 68 18.30 0.59 14.18
C GLN A 68 18.23 1.85 13.29
N THR A 69 17.01 2.24 12.91
CA THR A 69 16.75 3.39 12.03
C THR A 69 15.49 4.13 12.47
N GLU A 70 15.51 5.46 12.35
CA GLU A 70 14.33 6.31 12.61
C GLU A 70 13.49 6.53 11.35
N ARG A 71 13.91 5.99 10.21
CA ARG A 71 13.28 6.18 8.90
C ARG A 71 12.21 5.15 8.63
N ILE A 72 11.17 5.17 9.46
CA ILE A 72 10.05 4.24 9.38
C ILE A 72 8.77 5.06 9.32
N ASP A 73 8.07 4.96 8.19
CA ASP A 73 6.73 5.51 8.05
C ASP A 73 5.71 4.37 8.09
N VAL A 74 4.77 4.45 9.03
CA VAL A 74 3.70 3.47 9.16
C VAL A 74 2.39 4.15 8.82
N VAL A 75 1.72 3.71 7.76
CA VAL A 75 0.42 4.18 7.33
C VAL A 75 -0.68 3.29 7.88
N LEU A 76 -1.69 3.90 8.49
CA LEU A 76 -2.89 3.18 8.94
C LEU A 76 -3.89 3.01 7.79
N LEU A 77 -4.02 1.79 7.27
CA LEU A 77 -4.90 1.44 6.15
C LEU A 77 -6.37 1.75 6.44
N ASN A 78 -6.81 1.64 7.70
CA ASN A 78 -8.17 2.00 8.13
C ASN A 78 -8.53 3.46 7.81
N ARG A 79 -7.54 4.35 7.65
CA ARG A 79 -7.69 5.80 7.45
C ARG A 79 -6.96 6.33 6.20
N ALA A 80 -6.33 5.47 5.42
CA ALA A 80 -5.59 5.87 4.23
C ALA A 80 -6.54 6.48 3.19
N SER A 81 -6.04 7.44 2.41
CA SER A 81 -6.77 7.92 1.23
C SER A 81 -6.97 6.78 0.25
N ILE A 82 -8.05 6.82 -0.54
CA ILE A 82 -8.36 5.73 -1.47
C ILE A 82 -7.26 5.53 -2.52
N GLU A 83 -6.60 6.61 -2.96
CA GLU A 83 -5.48 6.55 -3.89
C GLU A 83 -4.26 5.84 -3.29
N LEU A 84 -3.94 6.14 -2.02
CA LEU A 84 -2.82 5.52 -1.31
C LEU A 84 -3.12 4.05 -1.01
N ALA A 85 -4.31 3.75 -0.50
CA ALA A 85 -4.74 2.38 -0.26
C ALA A 85 -4.69 1.54 -1.55
N TYR A 86 -5.16 2.10 -2.67
CA TYR A 86 -5.07 1.46 -3.98
C TYR A 86 -3.62 1.21 -4.39
N ALA A 87 -2.74 2.21 -4.27
CA ALA A 87 -1.34 2.07 -4.61
C ALA A 87 -0.65 0.98 -3.78
N ILE A 88 -0.98 0.90 -2.49
CA ILE A 88 -0.45 -0.11 -1.56
C ILE A 88 -0.90 -1.51 -1.97
N ILE A 89 -2.19 -1.76 -2.23
CA ILE A 89 -2.62 -3.12 -2.61
C ILE A 89 -2.13 -3.52 -4.02
N ALA A 90 -1.91 -2.53 -4.90
CA ALA A 90 -1.52 -2.80 -6.29
C ALA A 90 -0.02 -3.02 -6.48
N GLN A 91 0.81 -2.45 -5.60
CA GLN A 91 2.27 -2.48 -5.72
C GLN A 91 2.96 -3.05 -4.50
N GLY A 92 2.28 -3.09 -3.35
CA GLY A 92 2.80 -3.53 -2.07
C GLY A 92 3.09 -5.03 -2.00
N GLU A 93 3.98 -5.41 -1.09
CA GLU A 93 4.26 -6.79 -0.72
C GLU A 93 3.66 -7.07 0.66
N VAL A 94 2.91 -8.17 0.79
CA VAL A 94 2.34 -8.58 2.07
C VAL A 94 3.46 -9.16 2.94
N LEU A 95 3.76 -8.50 4.06
CA LEU A 95 4.71 -8.98 5.07
C LEU A 95 4.02 -9.81 6.16
N TYR A 96 2.75 -9.52 6.42
CA TYR A 96 1.93 -10.26 7.38
C TYR A 96 0.47 -10.24 6.95
N GLU A 97 -0.20 -11.38 7.07
CA GLU A 97 -1.65 -11.49 7.03
C GLU A 97 -2.14 -12.41 8.15
N GLN A 98 -3.16 -11.98 8.87
CA GLN A 98 -3.83 -12.81 9.87
C GLN A 98 -4.57 -13.97 9.20
N ASP A 99 -5.28 -13.67 8.12
CA ASP A 99 -5.95 -14.64 7.27
C ASP A 99 -6.20 -14.06 5.87
N ILE A 100 -6.31 -14.96 4.89
CA ILE A 100 -6.51 -14.61 3.48
C ILE A 100 -7.85 -13.90 3.24
N ALA A 101 -8.90 -14.23 4.01
CA ALA A 101 -10.22 -13.66 3.80
C ALA A 101 -10.24 -12.17 4.15
N THR A 102 -9.65 -11.79 5.28
CA THR A 102 -9.46 -10.39 5.69
C THR A 102 -8.69 -9.59 4.64
N ARG A 103 -7.63 -10.17 4.08
CA ARG A 103 -6.88 -9.53 2.99
C ARG A 103 -7.75 -9.29 1.77
N VAL A 104 -8.41 -10.34 1.29
CA VAL A 104 -9.24 -10.30 0.07
C VAL A 104 -10.41 -9.33 0.24
N GLU A 105 -11.06 -9.30 1.40
CA GLU A 105 -12.16 -8.38 1.68
C GLU A 105 -11.70 -6.92 1.69
N TYR A 106 -10.53 -6.64 2.30
CA TYR A 106 -9.94 -5.32 2.29
C TYR A 106 -9.58 -4.87 0.86
N GLU A 107 -8.87 -5.71 0.12
CA GLU A 107 -8.48 -5.43 -1.28
C GLU A 107 -9.69 -5.20 -2.18
N ALA A 108 -10.73 -6.04 -2.07
CA ALA A 108 -11.97 -5.87 -2.82
C ALA A 108 -12.69 -4.56 -2.48
N THR A 109 -12.72 -4.19 -1.20
CA THR A 109 -13.30 -2.90 -0.74
C THR A 109 -12.55 -1.72 -1.34
N VAL A 110 -11.20 -1.77 -1.36
CA VAL A 110 -10.36 -0.72 -1.94
C VAL A 110 -10.58 -0.65 -3.46
N LEU A 111 -10.61 -1.78 -4.16
CA LEU A 111 -10.86 -1.84 -5.60
C LEU A 111 -12.21 -1.22 -5.98
N SER A 112 -13.27 -1.57 -5.26
CA SER A 112 -14.61 -1.01 -5.48
C SER A 112 -14.62 0.51 -5.28
N ARG A 113 -14.13 0.98 -4.13
CA ARG A 113 -14.11 2.42 -3.80
C ARG A 113 -13.25 3.23 -4.75
N TYR A 114 -12.13 2.67 -5.20
CA TYR A 114 -11.28 3.32 -6.19
C TYR A 114 -11.98 3.40 -7.55
N GLY A 115 -12.68 2.33 -7.95
CA GLY A 115 -13.54 2.31 -9.14
C GLY A 115 -14.58 3.44 -9.15
N ASP A 116 -15.25 3.66 -8.02
CA ASP A 116 -16.22 4.76 -7.85
C ASP A 116 -15.56 6.14 -7.87
N PHE A 117 -14.28 6.23 -7.48
CA PHE A 117 -13.51 7.47 -7.44
C PHE A 117 -12.84 7.83 -8.78
N LEU A 118 -12.64 6.86 -9.69
CA LEU A 118 -12.02 7.06 -10.99
C LEU A 118 -12.65 8.17 -11.85
N PRO A 119 -13.98 8.34 -11.92
CA PRO A 119 -14.59 9.43 -12.67
C PRO A 119 -14.14 10.81 -12.18
N VAL A 120 -14.04 11.00 -10.86
CA VAL A 120 -13.58 12.26 -10.24
C VAL A 120 -12.14 12.56 -10.64
N LEU A 121 -11.27 11.56 -10.56
CA LEU A 121 -9.86 11.68 -10.95
C LEU A 121 -9.68 12.04 -12.42
N ARG A 122 -10.51 11.45 -13.30
CA ARG A 122 -10.49 11.76 -14.74
C ARG A 122 -10.90 13.21 -15.00
N THR A 123 -11.94 13.70 -14.35
CA THR A 123 -12.35 15.11 -14.46
C THR A 123 -11.26 16.05 -13.98
N GLN A 124 -10.68 15.80 -12.80
CA GLN A 124 -9.58 16.62 -12.27
C GLN A 124 -8.37 16.63 -13.21
N ARG A 125 -8.00 15.48 -13.77
CA ARG A 125 -6.92 15.37 -14.77
C ARG A 125 -7.23 16.22 -16.00
N ASP A 126 -8.44 16.13 -16.53
CA ASP A 126 -8.83 16.85 -17.74
C ASP A 126 -8.86 18.37 -17.50
N GLU A 127 -9.26 18.82 -16.31
CA GLU A 127 -9.14 20.23 -15.88
C GLU A 127 -7.69 20.68 -15.77
N MET A 128 -6.82 19.87 -15.15
CA MET A 128 -5.38 20.17 -15.06
C MET A 128 -4.71 20.26 -16.44
N LEU A 129 -5.11 19.42 -17.39
CA LEU A 129 -4.59 19.43 -18.77
C LEU A 129 -5.11 20.61 -19.59
N ARG A 130 -6.27 21.17 -19.22
CA ARG A 130 -6.84 22.38 -19.85
C ARG A 130 -6.22 23.68 -19.30
N GLY A 131 -5.56 23.64 -18.14
CA GLY A 131 -4.84 24.79 -17.58
C GLY A 131 -3.41 24.89 -18.09
N ASP A 132 -3.01 26.07 -18.59
CA ASP A 132 -1.70 26.38 -19.20
C ASP A 132 -0.48 26.31 -18.25
N THR A 133 -0.58 25.65 -17.09
CA THR A 133 0.54 25.56 -16.15
C THR A 133 0.43 24.26 -15.38
N HIS A 134 1.40 23.35 -15.51
CA HIS A 134 2.04 22.57 -14.42
C HIS A 134 2.74 21.28 -14.94
N ASP A 135 3.96 21.42 -15.44
CA ASP A 135 4.74 20.32 -16.05
C ASP A 135 5.44 19.36 -15.04
N ARG A 136 5.36 19.62 -13.73
CA ARG A 136 6.04 18.80 -12.70
C ARG A 136 5.15 17.84 -11.89
N ARG A 137 3.89 18.19 -11.59
CA ARG A 137 2.97 17.31 -10.81
C ARG A 137 2.38 16.17 -11.66
N VAL A 138 2.11 16.45 -12.94
CA VAL A 138 1.52 15.48 -13.90
C VAL A 138 2.43 14.28 -14.15
N ARG A 139 3.76 14.44 -14.10
CA ARG A 139 4.71 13.34 -14.35
C ARG A 139 4.68 12.25 -13.28
N ARG A 140 4.55 12.61 -11.99
CA ARG A 140 4.43 11.63 -10.89
C ARG A 140 3.11 10.87 -10.95
N TYR A 141 2.02 11.57 -11.29
CA TYR A 141 0.70 10.98 -11.44
C TYR A 141 0.63 9.99 -12.62
N ARG A 142 1.25 10.31 -13.76
CA ARG A 142 1.35 9.41 -14.92
C ARG A 142 2.11 8.11 -14.61
N ALA A 143 3.15 8.16 -13.78
CA ALA A 143 3.95 6.98 -13.45
C ALA A 143 3.18 5.97 -12.58
N ALA A 144 2.40 6.44 -11.61
CA ALA A 144 1.58 5.60 -10.73
C ALA A 144 0.37 4.99 -11.47
N LEU A 145 -0.29 5.76 -12.34
CA LEU A 145 -1.41 5.26 -13.16
C LEU A 145 -0.98 4.28 -14.24
N GLY A 146 0.16 4.52 -14.90
CA GLY A 146 0.62 3.67 -16.00
C GLY A 146 0.98 2.24 -15.57
N ARG A 147 1.22 1.99 -14.27
CA ARG A 147 1.43 0.63 -13.72
C ARG A 147 0.10 -0.04 -13.40
N THR A 148 -0.79 0.73 -12.78
CA THR A 148 -2.17 0.34 -12.46
C THR A 148 -2.98 -0.12 -13.67
N GLU A 149 -2.92 0.63 -14.78
CA GLU A 149 -3.66 0.30 -16.01
C GLU A 149 -3.16 -1.00 -16.66
N ARG A 150 -1.87 -1.33 -16.50
CA ARG A 150 -1.28 -2.59 -17.01
C ARG A 150 -1.76 -3.80 -16.22
N THR A 151 -1.81 -3.71 -14.89
CA THR A 151 -2.30 -4.80 -14.04
C THR A 151 -3.80 -5.04 -14.25
N LEU A 152 -4.60 -3.98 -14.35
CA LEU A 152 -6.04 -4.11 -14.64
C LEU A 152 -6.30 -4.68 -16.04
N GLY A 153 -5.49 -4.31 -17.04
CA GLY A 153 -5.54 -4.88 -18.38
C GLY A 153 -5.20 -6.38 -18.41
N GLN A 154 -4.25 -6.82 -17.58
CA GLN A 154 -3.85 -8.24 -17.48
C GLN A 154 -4.91 -9.08 -16.77
N ILE A 155 -5.55 -8.56 -15.71
CA ILE A 155 -6.65 -9.24 -15.01
C ILE A 155 -7.88 -9.38 -15.93
N ALA A 156 -8.23 -8.34 -16.66
CA ALA A 156 -9.32 -8.38 -17.63
C ALA A 156 -9.04 -9.33 -18.82
N ALA A 157 -7.78 -9.50 -19.20
CA ALA A 157 -7.37 -10.46 -20.23
C ALA A 157 -7.42 -11.91 -19.72
N ALA A 158 -7.00 -12.17 -18.49
CA ALA A 158 -7.04 -13.48 -17.87
C ALA A 158 -8.47 -13.99 -17.66
N GLN A 159 -9.42 -13.11 -17.34
CA GLN A 159 -10.84 -13.47 -17.20
C GLN A 159 -11.52 -13.86 -18.52
N ARG A 160 -11.01 -13.39 -19.67
CA ARG A 160 -11.55 -13.76 -21.00
C ARG A 160 -11.03 -15.09 -21.51
N GLN A 161 -9.86 -15.54 -21.08
CA GLN A 161 -9.24 -16.79 -21.53
C GLN A 161 -9.69 -18.02 -20.71
N GLY A 162 -10.40 -17.84 -19.59
CA GLY A 162 -10.93 -18.93 -18.77
C GLY A 162 -12.39 -19.32 -19.06
N SER A 163 -13.01 -18.76 -20.10
CA SER A 163 -14.41 -19.00 -20.49
C SER A 163 -14.58 -19.65 -21.87
N GLU A 164 -13.50 -20.21 -22.44
CA GLU A 164 -13.52 -20.99 -23.69
C GLU A 164 -13.19 -22.47 -23.44
#